data_AF-A0A1G3UD09-F1
#
_entry.id   AF-A0A1G3UD09-F1
#
_cell.length_a   1.000
_cell.length_b   1.000
_cell.length_c   1.000
_cell.angle_alpha   90.00
_cell.angle_beta   90.00
_cell.angle_gamma   90.00
#
_symmetry.space_group_name_H-M   'P 1'
#
loop_
_entity.id
_entity.type
_entity.pdbx_description
1 polymer ?
#
loop_
_entity_poly.entity_id
_entity_poly.type
_entity_poly.pdbx_seq_one_letter_code
_entity_poly.pdbx_strand_id
1 'polypeptide(L)' 'MFDTVEELEEALEATFSKMENIAARVYEKEIDAYQGFMESEKYKDEIVTIGNKLKEKGIDITKRISDTLE' A
#
# COMPACT_ATOMS: atom_id res chain seq x y z
N MET A 1 0.04 12.50 -12.85
CA MET A 1 -0.83 11.73 -13.76
C MET A 1 -0.13 10.39 -13.88
N PHE A 2 -0.77 9.28 -13.50
CA PHE A 2 -0.18 7.95 -13.69
C PHE A 2 -0.68 7.49 -15.05
N ASP A 3 0.21 7.46 -16.02
CA ASP A 3 -0.14 7.32 -17.43
C ASP A 3 -0.03 5.84 -17.86
N THR A 4 0.81 5.05 -17.20
CA THR A 4 1.00 3.63 -17.50
C THR A 4 0.52 2.70 -16.38
N VAL A 5 0.41 1.40 -16.68
CA VAL A 5 0.20 0.35 -15.66
C VAL A 5 1.40 0.28 -14.72
N GLU A 6 2.61 0.29 -15.28
CA GLU A 6 3.86 0.15 -14.55
C GLU A 6 4.03 1.24 -13.48
N GLU A 7 3.74 2.50 -13.83
CA GLU A 7 3.76 3.62 -12.87
C GLU A 7 2.75 3.45 -11.72
N LEU A 8 1.59 2.86 -12.00
CA LEU A 8 0.60 2.57 -10.97
C LEU A 8 1.05 1.43 -10.06
N GLU A 9 1.70 0.41 -10.61
CA GLU A 9 2.25 -0.71 -9.84
C GLU A 9 3.42 -0.26 -8.96
N GLU A 10 4.36 0.52 -9.50
CA GLU A 10 5.46 1.12 -8.74
C GLU A 10 4.95 2.04 -7.62
N ALA A 11 3.94 2.86 -7.90
CA ALA A 11 3.33 3.72 -6.88
C ALA A 11 2.66 2.90 -5.78
N LEU A 12 2.00 1.80 -6.14
CA LEU A 12 1.37 0.89 -5.17
C LEU A 12 2.44 0.23 -4.28
N GLU A 13 3.51 -0.29 -4.88
CA GLU A 13 4.61 -0.94 -4.16
C GLU A 13 5.37 0.03 -3.26
N ALA A 14 5.61 1.26 -3.72
CA ALA A 14 6.18 2.33 -2.90
C ALA A 14 5.28 2.70 -1.72
N THR A 15 3.95 2.65 -1.91
CA THR A 15 2.99 2.90 -0.83
C THR A 15 3.00 1.78 0.21
N PHE A 16 3.05 0.52 -0.24
CA PHE A 16 3.22 -0.63 0.66
C PHE A 16 4.53 -0.56 1.44
N SER A 17 5.65 -0.23 0.78
CA SER A 17 6.96 -0.09 1.42
C SER A 17 6.95 0.97 2.54
N LYS A 18 6.22 2.08 2.38
CA LYS A 18 6.05 3.08 3.44
C LYS A 18 5.27 2.53 4.64
N MET A 19 4.23 1.73 4.39
CA MET A 19 3.47 1.09 5.47
C MET A 19 4.29 0.02 6.20
N GLU A 20 5.10 -0.76 5.48
CA GLU A 20 6.04 -1.71 6.09
C GLU A 20 7.06 -1.00 6.96
N ASN A 21 7.58 0.15 6.53
CA ASN A 21 8.47 0.97 7.35
C ASN A 21 7.78 1.42 8.66
N ILE A 22 6.52 1.86 8.59
CA ILE A 22 5.75 2.21 9.80
C ILE A 22 5.60 1.00 10.72
N ALA A 23 5.25 -0.17 10.16
CA ALA A 23 5.13 -1.40 10.93
C ALA A 23 6.47 -1.79 11.60
N ALA A 24 7.59 -1.63 10.90
CA ALA A 24 8.93 -1.85 11.46
C ALA A 24 9.21 -0.89 12.63
N ARG A 25 8.91 0.41 12.49
CA ARG A 25 9.09 1.40 13.57
C ARG A 25 8.23 1.10 14.80
N VAL A 26 7.03 0.56 14.62
CA VAL A 26 6.20 0.06 15.73
C VAL A 26 6.83 -1.16 16.39
N TYR A 27 7.30 -2.12 15.57
CA TYR A 27 7.94 -3.35 16.05
C TYR A 27 9.22 -3.07 16.85
N GLU A 28 10.04 -2.14 16.37
CA GLU A 28 11.27 -1.66 17.00
C GLU A 28 11.00 -0.73 18.21
N LYS A 29 9.72 -0.42 18.48
CA LYS A 29 9.24 0.46 19.56
C LYS A 29 9.74 1.90 19.46
N GLU A 30 10.05 2.36 18.24
CA GLU A 30 10.36 3.77 17.98
C GLU A 30 9.11 4.66 18.07
N ILE A 31 7.95 4.10 17.71
CA ILE A 31 6.63 4.70 17.87
C ILE A 31 5.67 3.71 18.51
N ASP A 32 4.62 4.21 19.17
CA ASP A 32 3.59 3.34 19.71
C ASP A 32 2.59 2.86 18.62
N ALA A 33 1.80 1.84 18.95
CA ALA A 33 0.84 1.25 18.01
C ALA A 33 -0.24 2.23 17.55
N TYR A 34 -0.62 3.21 18.39
CA TYR A 34 -1.62 4.21 18.03
C TYR A 34 -1.04 5.22 17.03
N GLN A 35 0.20 5.67 17.25
CA GLN A 35 0.94 6.51 16.31
C GLN A 35 1.15 5.79 14.98
N GLY A 36 1.56 4.52 15.01
CA GLY A 36 1.69 3.70 13.80
C GLY A 36 0.39 3.59 13.02
N PHE A 37 -0.73 3.35 13.71
CA PHE A 37 -2.05 3.34 13.09
C PHE A 37 -2.39 4.68 12.42
N MET A 38 -2.24 5.80 13.14
CA MET A 38 -2.53 7.14 12.61
C MET A 38 -1.62 7.53 11.42
N GLU A 39 -0.36 7.10 11.42
CA GLU A 39 0.55 7.30 10.28
C GLU A 39 0.13 6.44 9.07
N SER A 40 -0.28 5.20 9.29
CA SER A 40 -0.72 4.28 8.23
C SER A 40 -2.03 4.69 7.55
N GLU A 41 -2.98 5.27 8.29
CA GLU A 41 -4.28 5.71 7.76
C GLU A 41 -4.15 6.71 6.60
N LYS A 42 -3.06 7.47 6.55
CA LYS A 42 -2.78 8.45 5.47
C LYS A 42 -2.62 7.80 4.09
N TYR A 43 -2.26 6.53 4.04
CA TYR A 43 -2.01 5.79 2.79
C TYR A 43 -3.23 5.03 2.28
N LYS A 44 -4.29 4.89 3.09
CA LYS A 44 -5.49 4.13 2.73
C LYS A 44 -6.13 4.65 1.44
N ASP A 45 -6.33 5.96 1.36
CA ASP A 45 -6.99 6.59 0.21
C ASP A 45 -6.11 6.52 -1.05
N GLU A 46 -4.79 6.55 -0.89
CA GLU A 46 -3.82 6.39 -1.98
C GLU A 46 -3.89 4.97 -2.56
N ILE A 47 -3.88 3.95 -1.72
CA ILE A 47 -3.99 2.52 -2.13
C ILE A 47 -5.30 2.26 -2.84
N VAL A 48 -6.42 2.73 -2.29
CA VAL A 48 -7.75 2.56 -2.92
C VAL A 48 -7.78 3.27 -4.28
N THR A 49 -7.22 4.47 -4.37
CA THR A 49 -7.17 5.24 -5.63
C THR A 49 -6.34 4.51 -6.69
N ILE A 50 -5.15 4.03 -6.34
CA ILE A 50 -4.27 3.31 -7.26
C ILE A 50 -4.90 1.97 -7.67
N GLY A 51 -5.46 1.23 -6.72
CA GLY A 51 -6.15 -0.02 -6.96
C GLY A 51 -7.33 0.11 -7.92
N ASN A 52 -8.14 1.17 -7.78
CA ASN A 52 -9.24 1.44 -8.71
C ASN A 52 -8.73 1.73 -10.13
N LYS A 53 -7.64 2.51 -10.28
CA LYS A 53 -7.03 2.79 -11.60
C LYS A 53 -6.44 1.54 -12.25
N LEU A 54 -5.81 0.67 -11.46
CA LEU A 54 -5.32 -0.63 -11.93
C LEU A 54 -6.49 -1.51 -12.39
N LYS A 55 -7.59 -1.54 -11.62
CA LYS A 55 -8.79 -2.28 -11.96
C LYS A 55 -9.44 -1.80 -13.26
N GLU A 56 -9.49 -0.49 -13.50
CA GLU A 56 -9.95 0.10 -14.78
C GLU A 56 -9.09 -0.36 -15.97
N LYS A 57 -7.81 -0.65 -15.74
CA LYS A 57 -6.87 -1.20 -16.73
C LYS A 57 -6.88 -2.74 -16.79
N GLY A 58 -7.77 -3.41 -16.05
CA GLY A 58 -7.94 -4.86 -16.05
C GLY A 58 -7.05 -5.62 -15.05
N ILE A 59 -6.38 -4.91 -14.14
CA ILE A 59 -5.48 -5.51 -13.13
C ILE A 59 -6.17 -5.52 -11.77
N ASP A 60 -6.40 -6.71 -11.23
CA ASP A 60 -7.02 -6.89 -9.92
C ASP A 60 -5.97 -7.11 -8.83
N ILE A 61 -5.74 -6.07 -8.02
CA ILE A 61 -4.77 -6.12 -6.92
C ILE A 61 -5.20 -6.99 -5.74
N THR A 62 -6.49 -7.36 -5.65
CA THR A 62 -6.99 -8.17 -4.53
C THR A 62 -6.59 -9.64 -4.67
N LYS A 63 -6.33 -10.10 -5.91
CA LYS A 63 -5.86 -11.46 -6.17
C LYS A 63 -4.40 -11.68 -5.76
N ARG A 64 -3.57 -10.64 -5.86
CA ARG A 64 -2.14 -10.73 -5.48
C ARG A 64 -1.91 -11.01 -3.99
N ILE A 65 -2.84 -10.62 -3.12
CA ILE A 65 -2.74 -10.85 -1.67
C ILE A 65 -3.06 -12.32 -1.33
N SER A 66 -3.86 -13.01 -2.16
CA SER A 66 -4.24 -14.41 -1.93
C SER A 66 -3.06 -15.37 -2.06
N ASP A 67 -2.14 -15.10 -2.99
CA ASP A 67 -1.05 -16.03 -3.32
C ASP A 67 0.15 -15.92 -2.35
N THR A 68 0.21 -14.87 -1.53
CA THR A 68 1.29 -14.64 -0.54
C THR A 68 0.93 -15.14 0.86
N LEU A 69 -0.30 -15.64 1.07
CA LEU A 69 -0.81 -16.14 2.35
C LEU A 69 -0.93 -17.67 2.41
N GLU A 70 -0.45 -18.39 1.40
CA GLU A 70 -0.25 -19.86 1.42
C GLU A 70 1.22 -20.22 1.71
#